data_AF-A0A1F8ZRY7-F1
#
_entry.id   AF-A0A1F8ZRY7-F1
#
_cell.length_a   1.000
_cell.length_b   1.000
_cell.length_c   1.000
_cell.angle_alpha   90.00
_cell.angle_beta   90.00
_cell.angle_gamma   90.00
#
_symmetry.space_group_name_H-M   'P 1'
#
loop_
_entity.id
_entity.type
_entity.pdbx_description
1 polymer ?
#
loop_
_entity_poly.entity_id
_entity_poly.type
_entity_poly.pdbx_seq_one_letter_code
_entity_poly.pdbx_strand_id
1 'polypeptide(L)'
;MRMILLPLKERRLVDRYLTSFFHDYRPSDFKKAIAQLCRFYHLKMPKVEWFEYIDWGKTAGKTYENGQIYLVHPENWKKGRKYNSERKWINTVYHELGHYIFWADAENKADNFAFRMVRGLNNHK
;
A
#
# COMPACT_ATOMS: atom_id res chain seq x y z
N MET A 1 3.17 12.18 10.55
CA MET A 1 1.73 11.88 10.75
C MET A 1 1.58 10.41 11.07
N ARG A 2 0.82 10.03 12.10
CA ARG A 2 0.62 8.62 12.46
C ARG A 2 -0.55 8.09 11.63
N MET A 3 -0.30 7.11 10.75
CA MET A 3 -1.38 6.45 9.99
C MET A 3 -2.22 5.61 10.94
N ILE A 4 -3.54 5.78 10.90
CA ILE A 4 -4.46 4.89 11.61
C ILE A 4 -4.41 3.55 10.88
N LEU A 5 -4.09 2.47 11.59
CA LEU A 5 -4.01 1.14 11.00
C LEU A 5 -5.28 0.36 11.30
N LEU A 6 -5.58 -0.62 10.44
CA LEU A 6 -6.63 -1.60 10.70
C LEU A 6 -6.40 -2.32 12.05
N PRO A 7 -7.48 -2.74 12.74
CA PRO A 7 -7.38 -3.62 13.90
C PRO A 7 -6.52 -4.84 13.62
N LEU A 8 -5.83 -5.38 14.65
CA LEU A 8 -4.89 -6.49 14.46
C LEU A 8 -5.53 -7.73 13.84
N LYS A 9 -6.79 -8.04 14.19
CA LYS A 9 -7.57 -9.15 13.61
C LYS A 9 -7.71 -9.01 12.10
N GLU A 10 -8.01 -7.79 11.63
CA GLU A 10 -8.17 -7.49 10.21
C GLU A 10 -6.83 -7.51 9.48
N ARG A 11 -5.77 -6.98 10.10
CA ARG A 11 -4.41 -7.07 9.54
C ARG A 11 -3.98 -8.52 9.32
N ARG A 12 -4.26 -9.42 10.27
CA ARG A 12 -4.01 -10.86 10.11
C ARG A 12 -4.82 -11.48 8.97
N LEU A 13 -6.05 -11.00 8.73
CA LEU A 13 -6.87 -11.49 7.63
C LEU A 13 -6.32 -11.04 6.27
N VAL A 14 -5.96 -9.76 6.14
CA VAL A 14 -5.30 -9.20 4.95
C VAL A 14 -4.00 -9.93 4.65
N ASP A 15 -3.16 -10.15 5.68
CA ASP A 15 -1.88 -10.85 5.53
C ASP A 15 -2.10 -12.29 5.03
N ARG A 16 -3.06 -13.04 5.58
CA ARG A 16 -3.42 -14.38 5.09
C ARG A 16 -3.88 -14.37 3.63
N TYR A 17 -4.69 -13.40 3.21
CA TYR A 17 -5.09 -13.30 1.81
C TYR A 17 -3.90 -13.02 0.88
N LEU A 18 -2.97 -12.17 1.29
CA LEU A 18 -1.76 -11.89 0.52
C LEU A 18 -0.82 -13.11 0.47
N THR A 19 -0.67 -13.84 1.57
CA THR A 19 0.06 -15.12 1.62
C THR A 19 -0.57 -16.15 0.69
N SER A 20 -1.90 -16.34 0.74
CA SER A 20 -2.61 -17.26 -0.18
C SER A 20 -2.44 -16.84 -1.63
N PHE A 21 -2.53 -15.55 -1.95
CA PHE A 21 -2.26 -15.06 -3.30
C PHE A 21 -0.81 -15.30 -3.73
N PHE A 22 0.16 -15.07 -2.83
CA PHE A 22 1.56 -15.30 -3.12
C PHE A 22 1.84 -16.76 -3.45
N HIS A 23 1.30 -17.71 -2.70
CA HIS A 23 1.55 -19.14 -2.93
C HIS A 23 0.77 -19.72 -4.10
N ASP A 24 -0.54 -19.51 -4.12
CA ASP A 24 -1.47 -20.23 -4.99
C ASP A 24 -1.92 -19.41 -6.20
N TYR A 25 -1.45 -18.17 -6.33
CA TYR A 25 -1.89 -17.22 -7.34
C TYR A 25 -3.42 -17.15 -7.47
N ARG A 26 -4.10 -16.77 -6.37
CA ARG A 26 -5.56 -16.58 -6.31
C ARG A 26 -5.92 -15.09 -6.40
N PRO A 27 -6.19 -14.51 -7.59
CA PRO A 27 -6.40 -13.06 -7.71
C PRO A 27 -7.56 -12.53 -6.87
N SER A 28 -8.55 -13.39 -6.57
CA SER A 28 -9.66 -13.07 -5.69
C SER A 28 -9.21 -12.76 -4.26
N ASP A 29 -8.20 -13.46 -3.73
CA ASP A 29 -7.68 -13.19 -2.38
C ASP A 29 -6.88 -11.89 -2.35
N PHE A 30 -6.09 -11.61 -3.39
CA PHE A 30 -5.46 -10.28 -3.54
C PHE A 30 -6.53 -9.18 -3.55
N LYS A 31 -7.58 -9.33 -4.36
CA LYS A 31 -8.68 -8.35 -4.43
C LYS A 31 -9.36 -8.15 -3.07
N LYS A 32 -9.59 -9.23 -2.29
CA LYS A 32 -10.14 -9.14 -0.92
C LYS A 32 -9.22 -8.37 0.02
N ALA A 33 -7.92 -8.66 -0.01
CA ALA A 33 -6.91 -7.97 0.80
C ALA A 33 -6.94 -6.46 0.53
N ILE A 34 -6.87 -6.06 -0.74
CA ILE A 34 -6.88 -4.64 -1.14
C ILE A 34 -8.22 -3.99 -0.80
N ALA A 35 -9.34 -4.64 -1.09
CA ALA A 35 -10.67 -4.10 -0.81
C ALA A 35 -10.90 -3.86 0.68
N GLN A 36 -10.37 -4.73 1.56
CA GLN A 36 -10.46 -4.53 2.99
C GLN A 36 -9.68 -3.29 3.45
N LEU A 37 -8.47 -3.08 2.92
CA LEU A 37 -7.68 -1.88 3.19
C LEU A 37 -8.37 -0.62 2.66
N CYS A 38 -8.78 -0.61 1.39
CA CYS A 38 -9.46 0.53 0.77
C CYS A 38 -10.75 0.90 1.52
N ARG A 39 -11.55 -0.08 1.94
CA ARG A 39 -12.77 0.17 2.74
C ARG A 39 -12.46 0.88 4.05
N PHE A 40 -11.41 0.46 4.75
CA PHE A 40 -11.01 1.07 6.02
C PHE A 40 -10.62 2.54 5.86
N TYR A 41 -9.92 2.88 4.77
CA TYR A 41 -9.50 4.25 4.48
C TYR A 41 -10.51 5.05 3.64
N HIS A 42 -11.70 4.50 3.35
CA HIS A 42 -12.69 5.11 2.46
C HIS A 42 -12.18 5.47 1.06
N LEU A 43 -11.26 4.65 0.53
CA LEU A 43 -10.64 4.84 -0.78
C LEU A 43 -11.29 3.96 -1.86
N LYS A 44 -11.16 4.41 -3.11
CA LYS A 44 -11.44 3.56 -4.27
C LYS A 44 -10.41 2.43 -4.36
N MET A 45 -10.72 1.40 -5.15
CA MET A 45 -9.74 0.35 -5.46
C MET A 45 -8.66 0.94 -6.38
N PRO A 46 -7.36 0.75 -6.07
CA PRO A 46 -6.28 1.14 -6.97
C PRO A 46 -6.27 0.25 -8.22
N LYS A 47 -5.68 0.76 -9.31
CA LYS A 47 -5.41 -0.04 -10.52
C LYS A 47 -4.06 -0.72 -10.37
N VAL A 48 -4.05 -2.03 -10.09
CA VAL A 48 -2.82 -2.81 -9.95
C VAL A 48 -2.42 -3.42 -11.29
N GLU A 49 -1.18 -3.19 -11.71
CA GLU A 49 -0.57 -3.79 -12.89
C GLU A 49 0.63 -4.64 -12.50
N TRP A 50 0.72 -5.82 -13.12
CA TRP A 50 1.71 -6.83 -12.79
C TRP A 50 2.84 -6.82 -13.80
N PHE A 51 4.08 -6.80 -13.30
CA PHE A 51 5.28 -6.79 -14.11
C PHE A 51 6.12 -8.04 -13.86
N GLU A 52 6.85 -8.48 -14.87
CA GLU A 52 7.82 -9.57 -14.74
C GLU A 52 9.04 -9.15 -13.93
N TYR A 53 9.51 -7.94 -14.19
CA TYR A 53 10.61 -7.30 -13.50
C TYR A 53 10.42 -5.79 -13.57
N ILE A 54 10.93 -5.09 -12.55
CA ILE A 54 10.96 -3.63 -12.51
C ILE A 54 12.43 -3.21 -12.42
N ASP A 55 12.96 -2.60 -13.48
CA ASP A 55 14.36 -2.15 -13.58
C ASP A 55 14.53 -0.67 -13.18
N TRP A 56 13.61 -0.13 -12.39
CA TRP A 56 13.62 1.29 -12.03
C TRP A 56 14.57 1.60 -10.87
N GLY A 57 15.67 0.84 -10.76
CA GLY A 57 16.67 0.97 -9.70
C GLY A 57 16.38 0.09 -8.47
N LYS A 58 16.26 0.71 -7.28
CA LYS A 58 16.17 0.02 -5.97
C LYS A 58 14.73 -0.36 -5.55
N THR A 59 13.71 -0.07 -6.36
CA THR A 59 12.31 -0.28 -5.97
C THR A 59 11.75 -1.56 -6.58
N ALA A 60 10.95 -2.27 -5.80
CA ALA A 60 10.33 -3.54 -6.19
C ALA A 60 8.83 -3.37 -6.53
N GLY A 61 8.38 -2.11 -6.53
CA GLY A 61 7.05 -1.64 -6.88
C GLY A 61 7.12 -0.14 -7.18
N LYS A 62 6.00 0.41 -7.65
CA LYS A 62 5.81 1.85 -7.80
C LYS A 62 4.33 2.21 -7.81
N THR A 63 3.92 3.07 -6.91
CA THR A 63 2.63 3.75 -6.98
C THR A 63 2.75 5.03 -7.81
N TYR A 64 1.65 5.43 -8.46
CA TYR A 64 1.48 6.72 -9.11
C TYR A 64 0.33 7.54 -8.48
N GLU A 65 0.39 8.86 -8.62
CA GLU A 65 -0.60 9.80 -8.05
C GLU A 65 -2.03 9.55 -8.58
N ASN A 66 -2.16 9.01 -9.79
CA ASN A 66 -3.44 8.63 -10.39
C ASN A 66 -4.08 7.37 -9.77
N GLY A 67 -3.45 6.76 -8.75
CA GLY A 67 -3.93 5.54 -8.09
C GLY A 67 -3.55 4.24 -8.79
N GLN A 68 -2.66 4.29 -9.78
CA GLN A 68 -2.08 3.12 -10.41
C GLN A 68 -0.92 2.58 -9.57
N ILE A 69 -0.79 1.26 -9.44
CA ILE A 69 0.25 0.60 -8.66
C ILE A 69 0.88 -0.49 -9.50
N TYR A 70 2.19 -0.40 -9.69
CA TYR A 70 2.98 -1.42 -10.38
C TYR A 70 3.65 -2.32 -9.35
N LEU A 71 3.47 -3.62 -9.53
CA LEU A 71 4.04 -4.64 -8.66
C LEU A 71 4.67 -5.75 -9.48
N VAL A 72 5.79 -6.28 -9.00
CA VAL A 72 6.34 -7.52 -9.56
C VAL A 72 5.39 -8.67 -9.22
N HIS A 73 5.06 -9.46 -10.25
CA HIS A 73 4.21 -10.64 -10.12
C HIS A 73 4.83 -11.64 -9.12
N PRO A 74 4.04 -12.27 -8.21
CA PRO A 74 4.58 -13.17 -7.19
C PRO A 74 5.37 -14.35 -7.78
N GLU A 75 4.91 -14.93 -8.89
CA GLU A 75 5.64 -16.00 -9.58
C GLU A 75 7.03 -15.59 -10.10
N ASN A 76 7.18 -14.34 -10.54
CA ASN A 76 8.47 -13.83 -11.00
C ASN A 76 9.34 -13.43 -9.82
N TRP A 77 8.73 -12.90 -8.76
CA TRP A 77 9.42 -12.62 -7.50
C TRP A 77 10.08 -13.87 -6.92
N LYS A 78 9.36 -15.00 -6.86
CA LYS A 78 9.89 -16.29 -6.36
C LYS A 78 11.18 -16.72 -7.09
N LYS A 79 11.33 -16.33 -8.37
CA LYS A 79 12.50 -16.64 -9.21
C LYS A 79 13.64 -15.62 -9.07
N GLY A 80 13.44 -14.53 -8.33
CA GLY A 80 14.43 -13.48 -8.15
C GLY A 80 15.67 -13.95 -7.38
N ARG A 81 16.84 -13.38 -7.70
CA ARG A 81 18.10 -13.69 -6.97
C ARG A 81 18.26 -12.88 -5.68
N LYS A 82 17.86 -11.61 -5.69
CA LYS A 82 18.04 -10.65 -4.57
C LYS A 82 16.80 -10.54 -3.67
N TYR A 83 15.63 -10.64 -4.28
CA TYR A 83 14.33 -10.50 -3.63
C TYR A 83 13.45 -11.67 -4.07
N ASN A 84 13.23 -12.63 -3.17
CA ASN A 84 12.48 -13.85 -3.46
C ASN A 84 11.61 -14.35 -2.30
N SER A 85 11.67 -13.69 -1.13
CA SER A 85 10.87 -14.12 0.01
C SER A 85 9.47 -13.53 -0.04
N GLU A 86 8.49 -14.34 0.38
CA GLU A 86 7.10 -13.94 0.58
C GLU A 86 7.00 -12.68 1.45
N ARG A 87 7.69 -12.67 2.59
CA ARG A 87 7.60 -11.53 3.53
C ARG A 87 8.07 -10.22 2.89
N LYS A 88 9.11 -10.26 2.07
CA LYS A 88 9.57 -9.06 1.35
C LYS A 88 8.56 -8.65 0.28
N TRP A 89 7.97 -9.60 -0.44
CA TRP A 89 6.93 -9.30 -1.44
C TRP A 89 5.70 -8.66 -0.81
N ILE A 90 5.16 -9.27 0.26
CA ILE A 90 4.02 -8.73 1.01
C ILE A 90 4.35 -7.34 1.57
N ASN A 91 5.56 -7.14 2.09
CA ASN A 91 6.00 -5.83 2.55
C ASN A 91 6.05 -4.80 1.42
N THR A 92 6.49 -5.17 0.21
CA THR A 92 6.43 -4.31 -0.98
C THR A 92 4.98 -3.95 -1.31
N VAL A 93 4.04 -4.90 -1.29
CA VAL A 93 2.61 -4.62 -1.49
C VAL A 93 2.11 -3.59 -0.48
N TYR A 94 2.41 -3.77 0.80
CA TYR A 94 2.02 -2.80 1.84
C TYR A 94 2.69 -1.44 1.65
N HIS A 95 3.95 -1.40 1.22
CA HIS A 95 4.69 -0.17 0.96
C HIS A 95 4.01 0.65 -0.14
N GLU A 96 3.74 0.03 -1.28
CA GLU A 96 3.10 0.70 -2.41
C GLU A 96 1.65 1.12 -2.09
N LEU A 97 0.90 0.28 -1.39
CA LEU A 97 -0.43 0.67 -0.89
C LEU A 97 -0.37 1.81 0.12
N GLY A 98 0.68 1.86 0.93
CA GLY A 98 0.96 2.99 1.83
C GLY A 98 1.11 4.28 1.04
N HIS A 99 1.86 4.27 -0.07
CA HIS A 99 1.93 5.41 -1.00
C HIS A 99 0.56 5.78 -1.56
N TYR A 100 -0.22 4.79 -2.00
CA TYR A 100 -1.56 5.03 -2.53
C TYR A 100 -2.47 5.72 -1.51
N ILE A 101 -2.55 5.17 -0.29
CA ILE A 101 -3.33 5.74 0.81
C ILE A 101 -2.87 7.17 1.09
N PHE A 102 -1.56 7.39 1.08
CA PHE A 102 -1.00 8.70 1.34
C PHE A 102 -1.31 9.74 0.25
N TRP A 103 -1.37 9.37 -1.02
CA TRP A 103 -1.75 10.32 -2.07
C TRP A 103 -3.25 10.51 -2.20
N ALA A 104 -4.04 9.45 -2.03
CA ALA A 104 -5.48 9.53 -2.14
C ALA A 104 -6.14 10.34 -1.00
N ASP A 105 -5.43 10.55 0.10
CA ASP A 105 -5.85 11.35 1.26
C ASP A 105 -5.13 12.71 1.35
N ALA A 106 -4.85 13.35 0.21
CA ALA A 106 -4.09 14.61 0.15
C ALA A 106 -4.80 15.78 0.85
N GLU A 107 -6.13 15.92 0.67
CA GLU A 107 -6.93 17.02 1.24
C GLU A 107 -6.93 16.99 2.78
N ASN A 108 -7.30 15.88 3.41
CA ASN A 108 -7.30 15.77 4.87
C ASN A 108 -5.90 16.02 5.47
N LYS A 109 -4.84 15.68 4.74
CA LYS A 109 -3.47 16.00 5.16
C LYS A 109 -3.14 17.48 5.02
N ALA A 110 -3.55 18.10 3.92
CA ALA A 110 -3.37 19.53 3.68
C ALA A 110 -4.10 20.33 4.77
N ASP A 111 -5.33 19.97 5.10
CA ASP A 111 -6.12 20.57 6.18
C ASP A 111 -5.43 20.40 7.55
N ASN A 112 -5.01 19.17 7.88
CA ASN A 112 -4.30 18.91 9.12
C ASN A 112 -2.96 19.66 9.21
N PHE A 113 -2.25 19.79 8.09
CA PHE A 113 -1.03 20.56 7.99
C PHE A 113 -1.31 22.04 8.21
N ALA A 114 -2.24 22.63 7.47
CA ALA A 114 -2.64 24.03 7.58
C ALA A 114 -3.11 24.36 9.02
N PHE A 115 -3.98 23.54 9.59
CA PHE A 115 -4.45 23.70 10.97
C PHE A 115 -3.30 23.69 11.98
N ARG A 116 -2.32 22.78 11.85
CA ARG A 116 -1.17 22.70 12.75
C ARG A 116 -0.18 23.85 12.57
N MET A 117 -0.02 24.37 11.35
CA MET A 117 0.82 25.53 11.09
C MET A 117 0.26 26.80 11.76
N VAL A 118 -1.07 26.93 11.84
CA VAL A 118 -1.73 28.09 12.45
C VAL A 118 -1.91 27.93 13.97
N ARG A 119 -2.12 26.70 14.46
CA ARG A 119 -2.37 26.44 15.89
C ARG A 119 -1.14 26.79 16.75
N GLY A 120 -1.32 27.70 17.70
CA GLY A 120 -0.29 28.10 18.67
C GLY A 120 0.45 29.40 18.31
N LEU A 121 0.28 29.93 17.10
CA LEU A 121 0.81 31.24 16.72
C LEU A 121 0.03 32.41 17.33
N ASN A 122 -1.21 32.18 17.77
CA ASN A 122 -2.07 33.20 18.39
C ASN A 122 -1.76 33.48 19.87
N ASN A 123 -0.71 32.89 20.45
CA ASN A 123 -0.26 33.20 21.82
C ASN A 123 0.77 34.34 21.88
N HIS A 124 0.97 35.07 20.78
CA HIS A 124 1.73 36.33 20.77
C HIS A 124 0.81 37.52 21.04
N LYS A 125 0.29 37.65 22.26
CA LYS A 125 -0.19 38.91 22.84
C LYS A 125 0.06 38.91 24.34
#